data_AF-A0A9E4QTN0-F1
#
_entry.id   AF-A0A9E4QTN0-F1
#
_cell.length_a   1.000
_cell.length_b   1.000
_cell.length_c   1.000
_cell.angle_alpha   90.00
_cell.angle_beta   90.00
_cell.angle_gamma   90.00
#
_symmetry.space_group_name_H-M   'P 1'
#
loop_
_entity.id
_entity.type
_entity.pdbx_description
1 polymer ?
#
loop_
_entity_poly.entity_id
_entity_poly.type
_entity_poly.pdbx_seq_one_letter_code
_entity_poly.pdbx_strand_id
1 'polypeptide(L)'
;GIATFSEGEPHIEVFNDDPPFDTPTVHPFDPMSMWSSTTRDVQPRAKNRWLPLNDTPENSDIQAFIDCVDSGTVPQVTARDAVHHIEVIMAGYESAASGEPVDL
;
A
#
# COMPACT_ATOMS: atom_id res chain seq x y z
N GLY A 1 -10.79 15.25 15.52
CA GLY A 1 -12.01 14.43 15.69
C GLY A 1 -12.25 14.24 17.16
N ILE A 2 -13.51 14.35 17.60
CA ILE A 2 -13.92 14.03 18.97
C ILE A 2 -14.28 12.55 18.98
N ALA A 3 -13.68 11.76 19.87
CA ALA A 3 -14.07 10.38 20.10
C ALA A 3 -14.99 10.33 21.33
N THR A 4 -16.14 9.66 21.21
CA THR A 4 -17.05 9.42 22.32
C THR A 4 -17.20 7.91 22.50
N PHE A 5 -17.13 7.44 23.74
CA PHE A 5 -17.31 6.03 24.09
C PHE A 5 -18.72 5.84 24.67
N SER A 6 -19.49 4.92 24.11
CA SER A 6 -20.81 4.52 24.62
C SER A 6 -20.70 3.18 25.35
N GLU A 7 -21.19 3.11 26.58
CA GLU A 7 -21.14 1.91 27.41
C GLU A 7 -22.32 0.99 27.04
N GLY A 8 -22.06 -0.03 26.23
CA GLY A 8 -23.05 -1.07 25.84
C GLY A 8 -22.92 -1.56 24.40
N GLU A 9 -22.39 -0.73 23.50
CA GLU A 9 -22.10 -1.10 22.11
C GLU A 9 -20.76 -0.48 21.72
N PRO A 10 -19.62 -1.14 21.99
CA PRO A 10 -18.32 -0.55 21.69
C PRO A 10 -18.14 -0.47 20.17
N HIS A 11 -18.33 0.71 19.61
CA HIS A 11 -17.98 1.05 18.24
C HIS A 11 -17.26 2.40 18.23
N ILE A 12 -16.31 2.54 17.31
CA ILE A 12 -15.55 3.77 17.12
C ILE A 12 -16.27 4.57 16.05
N GLU A 13 -16.88 5.70 16.44
CA GLU A 13 -17.49 6.63 15.49
C GLU A 13 -16.47 7.69 15.05
N VAL A 14 -16.25 7.77 13.73
CA VAL A 14 -15.42 8.80 13.12
C VAL A 14 -16.32 9.71 12.30
N PHE A 15 -16.66 10.88 12.86
CA PHE A 15 -17.44 11.89 12.14
C PHE A 15 -16.55 12.61 11.11
N ASN A 16 -17.02 12.68 9.86
CA ASN A 16 -16.38 13.42 8.77
C ASN A 16 -17.45 14.17 7.96
N ASP A 17 -17.16 15.40 7.58
CA ASP A 17 -18.02 16.25 6.74
C ASP A 17 -17.86 15.94 5.24
N ASP A 18 -16.85 15.14 4.85
CA ASP A 18 -16.79 14.64 3.47
C ASP A 18 -17.96 13.71 3.17
N PRO A 19 -18.60 13.85 1.99
CA PRO A 19 -19.57 12.86 1.56
C PRO A 19 -18.90 11.48 1.49
N PRO A 20 -19.60 10.40 1.88
CA PRO A 20 -19.12 9.03 1.80
C PRO A 20 -18.53 8.70 0.43
N PHE A 21 -17.57 7.79 0.39
CA PHE A 21 -17.05 7.29 -0.89
C PHE A 21 -18.19 6.63 -1.67
N ASP A 22 -18.49 7.18 -2.84
CA ASP A 22 -19.40 6.58 -3.81
C ASP A 22 -18.59 5.75 -4.79
N THR A 23 -18.83 4.44 -4.81
CA THR A 23 -18.02 3.53 -5.63
C THR A 23 -18.42 3.68 -7.09
N PRO A 24 -17.47 4.05 -7.98
CA PRO A 24 -17.80 4.19 -9.39
C PRO A 24 -18.16 2.82 -10.00
N THR A 25 -19.00 2.84 -11.03
CA THR A 25 -19.36 1.62 -11.75
C THR A 25 -18.12 0.94 -12.33
N VAL A 26 -17.95 -0.36 -12.06
CA VAL A 26 -16.81 -1.14 -12.53
C VAL A 26 -16.76 -1.16 -14.06
N HIS A 27 -15.60 -0.82 -14.63
CA HIS A 27 -15.43 -0.80 -16.07
C HIS A 27 -15.29 -2.24 -16.62
N PRO A 28 -16.07 -2.65 -17.63
CA PRO A 28 -16.15 -4.04 -18.07
C PRO A 28 -14.83 -4.60 -18.62
N PHE A 29 -13.95 -3.73 -19.13
CA PHE A 29 -12.63 -4.11 -19.65
C PHE A 29 -11.48 -3.76 -18.71
N ASP A 30 -11.75 -3.10 -17.59
CA ASP A 30 -10.76 -2.72 -16.58
C ASP A 30 -11.34 -2.95 -15.17
N PRO A 31 -11.49 -4.21 -14.75
CA PRO A 31 -12.18 -4.57 -13.51
C PRO A 31 -11.45 -4.07 -12.25
N MET A 32 -10.15 -3.78 -12.37
CA MET A 32 -9.32 -3.24 -11.28
C MET A 32 -9.18 -1.72 -11.34
N SER A 33 -9.75 -1.06 -12.36
CA SER A 33 -9.69 0.40 -12.57
C SER A 33 -8.26 0.97 -12.61
N MET A 34 -7.32 0.22 -13.19
CA MET A 34 -5.90 0.59 -13.21
C MET A 34 -5.48 1.35 -14.47
N TRP A 35 -6.36 1.43 -15.48
CA TRP A 35 -6.02 2.04 -16.76
C TRP A 35 -6.30 3.55 -16.75
N SER A 36 -5.38 4.31 -17.36
CA SER A 36 -5.47 5.77 -17.46
C SER A 36 -6.73 6.26 -18.21
N SER A 37 -7.26 5.46 -19.13
CA SER A 37 -8.54 5.71 -19.82
C SER A 37 -9.70 5.67 -18.84
N THR A 38 -9.79 4.60 -18.04
CA THR A 38 -10.83 4.42 -17.02
C THR A 38 -10.76 5.52 -15.96
N THR A 39 -9.56 5.88 -15.52
CA THR A 39 -9.37 6.99 -14.57
C THR A 39 -9.86 8.33 -15.12
N ARG A 40 -9.66 8.58 -16.43
CA ARG A 40 -10.10 9.81 -17.09
C ARG A 40 -11.62 9.88 -17.23
N ASP A 41 -12.26 8.76 -17.50
CA ASP A 41 -13.72 8.69 -17.68
C ASP A 41 -14.46 8.74 -16.34
N VAL A 42 -13.92 8.06 -15.32
CA VAL A 42 -14.48 8.03 -13.97
C VAL A 42 -14.26 9.34 -13.20
N GLN A 43 -13.24 10.12 -13.57
CA GLN A 43 -12.86 11.38 -12.91
C GLN A 43 -12.90 11.27 -11.38
N PRO A 44 -12.06 10.39 -10.78
CA PRO A 44 -12.11 10.15 -9.35
C PRO A 44 -11.94 11.47 -8.59
N ARG A 45 -12.74 11.64 -7.54
CA ARG A 45 -12.71 12.83 -6.69
C ARG A 45 -11.28 13.11 -6.21
N ALA A 46 -10.88 14.38 -6.28
CA ALA A 46 -9.55 14.80 -5.84
C ALA A 46 -9.30 14.37 -4.39
N LYS A 47 -8.14 13.74 -4.14
CA LYS A 47 -7.70 13.32 -2.82
C LYS A 47 -7.27 14.56 -2.02
N ASN A 48 -8.24 15.27 -1.46
CA ASN A 48 -8.01 16.50 -0.68
C ASN A 48 -7.78 16.22 0.81
N ARG A 49 -7.78 14.95 1.21
CA ARG A 49 -7.61 14.52 2.60
C ARG A 49 -6.25 13.86 2.78
N TRP A 50 -5.49 14.40 3.74
CA TRP A 50 -4.33 13.72 4.31
C TRP A 50 -4.82 12.84 5.45
N LEU A 51 -4.53 11.55 5.37
CA LEU A 51 -4.70 10.63 6.49
C LEU A 51 -3.39 10.68 7.29
N PRO A 52 -3.42 11.09 8.56
CA PRO A 52 -2.22 11.02 9.38
C PRO A 52 -1.86 9.55 9.60
N LEU A 53 -0.59 9.21 9.39
CA LEU A 53 -0.02 7.91 9.76
C LEU A 53 0.16 7.88 11.29
N ASN A 54 -0.95 7.83 12.02
CA ASN A 54 -0.91 7.72 13.48
C ASN A 54 -0.46 6.30 13.84
N ASP A 55 0.69 6.17 14.53
CA ASP A 55 1.26 4.93 15.08
C ASP A 55 1.02 3.68 14.24
N THR A 56 1.36 3.77 12.95
CA THR A 56 1.37 2.58 12.10
C THR A 56 2.73 1.89 12.23
N PRO A 57 2.80 0.55 12.17
CA PRO A 57 4.07 -0.18 12.23
C PRO A 57 5.11 0.31 11.22
N GLU A 58 4.67 0.87 10.09
CA GLU A 58 5.50 1.39 9.00
C GLU A 58 6.21 2.72 9.35
N ASN A 59 5.78 3.41 10.41
CA ASN A 59 6.40 4.68 10.82
C ASN A 59 7.89 4.50 11.15
N SER A 60 8.31 3.35 11.71
CA SER A 60 9.73 3.08 11.96
C SER A 60 10.54 2.99 10.68
N ASP A 61 9.98 2.36 9.64
CA ASP A 61 10.66 2.16 8.37
C ASP A 61 10.77 3.47 7.60
N ILE A 62 9.71 4.30 7.65
CA ILE A 62 9.70 5.63 7.06
C ILE A 62 10.74 6.53 7.74
N GLN A 63 10.81 6.53 9.07
CA GLN A 63 11.81 7.31 9.80
C GLN A 63 13.23 6.83 9.48
N ALA A 64 13.47 5.51 9.50
CA ALA A 64 14.78 4.95 9.15
C ALA A 64 15.21 5.32 7.73
N PHE A 65 14.28 5.35 6.77
CA PHE A 65 14.55 5.80 5.41
C PHE A 65 14.97 7.29 5.38
N ILE A 66 14.21 8.16 6.03
CA ILE A 66 14.52 9.62 6.08
C ILE A 66 15.87 9.84 6.76
N ASP A 67 16.12 9.19 7.90
CA ASP A 67 17.38 9.29 8.62
C ASP A 67 18.58 8.88 7.76
N CYS A 68 18.45 7.81 6.95
CA CYS A 68 19.50 7.38 6.04
C CYS A 68 19.76 8.42 4.93
N VAL A 69 18.72 9.06 4.40
CA VAL A 69 18.84 10.14 3.41
C VAL A 69 19.56 11.35 4.01
N ASP A 70 19.14 11.79 5.20
CA ASP A 70 19.68 13.00 5.84
C ASP A 70 21.12 12.81 6.34
N SER A 71 21.42 11.64 6.90
CA SER A 71 22.77 11.31 7.38
C SER A 71 23.73 10.83 6.28
N GLY A 72 23.21 10.49 5.09
CA GLY A 72 23.98 9.88 4.01
C GLY A 72 24.48 8.46 4.35
N THR A 73 23.85 7.79 5.32
CA THR A 73 24.22 6.43 5.73
C THR A 73 23.51 5.39 4.87
N VAL A 74 24.13 4.22 4.73
CA VAL A 74 23.53 3.10 3.99
C VAL A 74 22.50 2.40 4.90
N PRO A 75 21.27 2.16 4.43
CA PRO A 75 20.26 1.47 5.21
C PRO A 75 20.65 0.01 5.47
N GLN A 76 20.10 -0.58 6.53
CA GLN A 76 20.36 -1.98 6.90
C GLN A 76 19.96 -2.99 5.81
N VAL A 77 18.93 -2.64 5.03
CA VAL A 77 18.47 -3.43 3.88
C VAL A 77 18.48 -2.52 2.67
N THR A 78 19.29 -2.88 1.68
CA THR A 78 19.39 -2.16 0.41
C THR A 78 18.59 -2.87 -0.68
N ALA A 79 18.33 -2.17 -1.78
CA ALA A 79 17.77 -2.79 -2.98
C ALA A 79 18.63 -3.95 -3.51
N ARG A 80 19.95 -3.91 -3.26
CA ARG A 80 20.87 -4.96 -3.69
C ARG A 80 20.70 -6.24 -2.88
N ASP A 81 20.40 -6.11 -1.60
CA ASP A 81 20.09 -7.26 -0.73
C ASP A 81 18.77 -7.93 -1.18
N ALA A 82 17.81 -7.15 -1.68
CA ALA A 82 16.56 -7.66 -2.21
C ALA A 82 16.69 -8.46 -3.53
N VAL A 83 17.76 -8.24 -4.31
CA VAL A 83 17.97 -8.93 -5.60
C VAL A 83 17.99 -10.44 -5.42
N HIS A 84 18.71 -10.93 -4.40
CA HIS A 84 18.81 -12.37 -4.16
C HIS A 84 17.46 -12.98 -3.74
N HIS A 85 16.64 -12.24 -2.99
CA HIS A 85 15.28 -12.69 -2.66
C HIS A 85 14.40 -12.81 -3.90
N ILE A 86 14.49 -11.85 -4.83
CA ILE A 86 13.75 -11.91 -6.10
C ILE A 86 14.22 -13.09 -6.95
N GLU A 87 15.52 -13.34 -7.02
CA GLU A 87 16.09 -14.49 -7.72
C GLU A 87 15.53 -15.81 -7.20
N VAL A 88 15.47 -16.00 -5.88
CA VAL A 88 14.84 -17.18 -5.26
C VAL A 88 13.36 -17.30 -5.61
N ILE A 89 12.60 -16.20 -5.57
CA ILE A 89 11.17 -16.19 -5.92
C ILE A 89 10.98 -16.59 -7.40
N MET A 90 11.80 -16.05 -8.30
CA MET A 90 11.76 -16.35 -9.73
C MET A 90 12.11 -17.81 -10.01
N ALA A 91 13.15 -18.35 -9.37
CA ALA A 91 13.49 -19.77 -9.44
C ALA A 91 12.35 -20.67 -8.92
N GLY A 92 11.64 -20.23 -7.88
CA GLY A 92 10.43 -20.91 -7.40
C GLY A 92 9.32 -20.97 -8.45
N TYR A 93 9.07 -19.86 -9.15
CA TYR A 93 8.11 -19.84 -10.26
C TYR A 93 8.55 -20.74 -11.42
N GLU A 94 9.83 -20.70 -11.79
CA GLU A 94 10.38 -21.53 -12.86
C GLU A 94 10.31 -23.02 -12.51
N SER A 95 10.69 -23.39 -11.29
CA SER A 95 10.59 -24.77 -10.78
C SER A 95 9.15 -25.28 -10.77
N ALA A 96 8.19 -24.45 -10.33
CA ALA A 96 6.77 -24.81 -10.35
C ALA A 96 6.21 -25.00 -11.78
N ALA A 97 6.74 -24.25 -12.75
CA ALA A 97 6.32 -24.34 -14.14
C ALA A 97 6.94 -25.54 -14.87
N SER A 98 8.21 -25.87 -14.57
CA SER A 98 8.95 -26.96 -15.21
C SER A 98 8.77 -28.32 -14.52
N GLY A 99 8.45 -28.32 -13.23
CA GLY A 99 8.43 -29.52 -12.39
C GLY A 99 9.81 -29.98 -11.94
N GLU A 100 10.87 -29.22 -12.23
CA GLU A 100 12.26 -29.55 -11.94
C GLU A 100 12.89 -28.56 -10.94
N PRO A 101 13.88 -28.97 -10.13
CA PRO A 101 14.64 -28.04 -9.30
C PRO A 101 15.43 -27.03 -10.14
N VAL A 102 15.54 -25.79 -9.65
CA VAL A 102 16.35 -24.72 -10.25
C VAL A 102 17.54 -24.41 -9.34
N ASP A 103 18.75 -24.49 -9.88
CA ASP A 103 19.99 -24.11 -9.18
C ASP A 103 20.21 -22.60 -9.25
N LEU A 104 20.66 -22.02 -8.13
CA LEU A 104 20.94 -20.59 -7.94
C LEU A 104 22.44 -20.33 -7.74
#